data_AF-A0A258CNS7-F1
#
_entry.id   AF-A0A258CNS7-F1
#
_cell.length_a   1.000
_cell.length_b   1.000
_cell.length_c   1.000
_cell.angle_alpha   90.00
_cell.angle_beta   90.00
_cell.angle_gamma   90.00
#
_symmetry.space_group_name_H-M   'P 1'
#
loop_
_entity.id
_entity.type
_entity.pdbx_description
1 polymer ?
#
loop_
_entity_poly.entity_id
_entity_poly.type
_entity_poly.pdbx_seq_one_letter_code
_entity_poly.pdbx_strand_id
1 'polypeptide(L)'
;MATNPFHLAWFLQGSSVQAWGEPWTGHIGTTWEQPELFLDMARSLERACFDYILLEDSSYVGESFGGSTEIYLKKAIAVPRQDPSVVAALMTQVTSRIGIVPTFGTYAY
;
A
#
# COMPACT_ATOMS: atom_id res chain seq x y z
N MET A 1 6.82 -16.66 -33.17
CA MET A 1 7.72 -16.06 -32.16
C MET A 1 6.95 -15.97 -30.87
N ALA A 2 7.53 -16.36 -29.72
CA ALA A 2 6.90 -16.10 -28.44
C ALA A 2 6.91 -14.58 -28.19
N THR A 3 5.75 -14.00 -27.92
CA THR A 3 5.63 -12.60 -27.50
C THR A 3 6.31 -12.41 -26.15
N ASN A 4 7.13 -11.37 -25.99
CA ASN A 4 7.68 -10.94 -24.70
C ASN A 4 6.88 -9.70 -24.23
N PRO A 5 5.77 -9.88 -23.50
CA PRO A 5 4.92 -8.77 -23.09
C PRO A 5 5.63 -7.86 -22.08
N PHE A 6 5.22 -6.59 -22.04
CA PHE A 6 5.65 -5.67 -21.00
C PHE A 6 4.99 -6.06 -19.66
N HIS A 7 5.80 -6.22 -18.62
CA HIS A 7 5.29 -6.51 -17.28
C HIS A 7 4.78 -5.23 -16.62
N LEU A 8 3.54 -5.28 -16.15
CA LEU A 8 2.87 -4.14 -15.53
C LEU A 8 2.58 -4.43 -14.06
N ALA A 9 3.04 -3.54 -13.20
CA ALA A 9 2.88 -3.65 -11.76
C ALA A 9 2.26 -2.39 -11.18
N TRP A 10 1.57 -2.57 -10.05
CA TRP A 10 1.05 -1.46 -9.28
C TRP A 10 1.93 -1.18 -8.06
N PHE A 11 2.39 0.06 -7.95
CA PHE A 11 3.09 0.54 -6.76
C PHE A 11 2.07 1.06 -5.76
N LEU A 12 1.79 0.28 -4.71
CA LEU A 12 0.98 0.73 -3.60
C LEU A 12 1.89 1.43 -2.59
N GLN A 13 1.64 2.72 -2.34
CA GLN A 13 2.35 3.53 -1.34
C GLN A 13 1.96 3.12 0.09
N GLY A 14 2.30 1.88 0.40
CA GLY A 14 1.90 1.15 1.58
C GLY A 14 0.40 1.13 1.85
N SER A 15 0.09 0.54 2.98
CA SER A 15 -1.19 0.62 3.70
C SER A 15 -1.29 1.92 4.52
N SER A 16 -0.58 2.98 4.08
CA SER A 16 -0.64 4.27 4.74
C SER A 16 -1.94 5.00 4.41
N VAL A 17 -2.37 5.91 5.28
CA VAL A 17 -3.57 6.70 4.99
C VAL A 17 -3.36 7.51 3.72
N GLN A 18 -4.30 7.37 2.79
CA GLN A 18 -4.29 8.11 1.54
C GLN A 18 -5.17 9.35 1.68
N ALA A 19 -4.72 10.47 1.13
CA ALA A 19 -5.49 11.71 1.04
C ALA A 19 -6.01 12.24 2.39
N TRP A 20 -5.15 12.23 3.40
CA TRP A 20 -5.44 12.74 4.74
C TRP A 20 -5.89 14.19 4.72
N GLY A 21 -7.12 14.44 5.17
CA GLY A 21 -7.69 15.79 5.25
C GLY A 21 -8.01 16.43 3.90
N GLU A 22 -7.95 15.68 2.80
CA GLU A 22 -8.25 16.19 1.47
C GLU A 22 -9.77 16.12 1.18
N PRO A 23 -10.39 17.22 0.70
CA PRO A 23 -11.86 17.28 0.57
C PRO A 23 -12.42 16.60 -0.69
N TRP A 24 -11.59 16.26 -1.69
CA TRP A 24 -12.04 15.83 -3.03
C TRP A 24 -11.64 14.40 -3.41
N THR A 25 -11.23 13.60 -2.45
CA THR A 25 -10.66 12.26 -2.66
C THR A 25 -11.56 11.12 -2.16
N GLY A 26 -12.85 11.42 -1.95
CA GLY A 26 -13.79 10.47 -1.35
C GLY A 26 -13.50 10.24 0.13
N HIS A 27 -13.85 9.06 0.65
CA HIS A 27 -13.74 8.75 2.08
C HIS A 27 -12.41 8.09 2.49
N ILE A 28 -11.49 7.91 1.54
CA ILE A 28 -10.27 7.12 1.77
C ILE A 28 -9.39 7.66 2.91
N GLY A 29 -9.38 8.98 3.14
CA GLY A 29 -8.66 9.59 4.27
C GLY A 29 -9.26 9.28 5.65
N THR A 30 -10.49 8.75 5.69
CA THR A 30 -11.23 8.41 6.91
C THR A 30 -11.55 6.92 7.07
N THR A 31 -11.36 6.12 6.02
CA THR A 31 -11.66 4.69 5.99
C THR A 31 -10.45 3.85 5.58
N TRP A 32 -9.25 4.43 5.64
CA TRP A 32 -8.00 3.81 5.19
C TRP A 32 -7.66 2.51 5.93
N GLU A 33 -8.16 2.36 7.15
CA GLU A 33 -7.96 1.18 7.97
C GLU A 33 -8.79 -0.04 7.50
N GLN A 34 -9.79 0.18 6.66
CA GLN A 34 -10.68 -0.87 6.17
C GLN A 34 -10.02 -1.70 5.06
N PRO A 35 -10.07 -3.05 5.12
CA PRO A 35 -9.39 -3.90 4.15
C PRO A 35 -9.99 -3.83 2.74
N GLU A 36 -11.26 -3.44 2.61
CA GLU A 36 -12.04 -3.49 1.37
C GLU A 36 -11.37 -2.74 0.22
N LEU A 37 -10.72 -1.61 0.51
CA LEU A 37 -9.95 -0.85 -0.49
C LEU A 37 -8.87 -1.72 -1.15
N PHE A 38 -8.10 -2.44 -0.34
CA PHE A 38 -7.00 -3.29 -0.79
C PHE A 38 -7.51 -4.51 -1.54
N LEU A 39 -8.60 -5.12 -1.04
CA LEU A 39 -9.21 -6.29 -1.67
C LEU A 39 -9.81 -5.97 -3.05
N ASP A 40 -10.52 -4.85 -3.16
CA ASP A 40 -11.15 -4.42 -4.42
C ASP A 40 -10.11 -3.95 -5.43
N MET A 41 -9.03 -3.30 -4.98
CA MET A 41 -7.87 -2.99 -5.80
C MET A 41 -7.23 -4.28 -6.34
N ALA A 42 -6.96 -5.27 -5.47
CA ALA A 42 -6.33 -6.52 -5.87
C ALA A 42 -7.16 -7.30 -6.90
N ARG A 43 -8.47 -7.43 -6.67
CA ARG A 43 -9.41 -8.02 -7.64
C ARG A 43 -9.39 -7.27 -8.97
N SER A 44 -9.31 -5.94 -8.93
CA SER A 44 -9.38 -5.11 -10.14
C SER A 44 -8.10 -5.18 -10.96
N LEU A 45 -6.94 -5.18 -10.31
CA LEU A 45 -5.66 -5.33 -10.98
C LEU A 45 -5.48 -6.75 -11.54
N GLU A 46 -5.93 -7.79 -10.83
CA GLU A 46 -5.92 -9.16 -11.35
C GLU A 46 -6.83 -9.31 -12.58
N ARG A 47 -8.03 -8.72 -12.57
CA ARG A 47 -8.92 -8.70 -13.74
C ARG A 47 -8.29 -7.96 -14.93
N ALA A 48 -7.46 -6.95 -14.66
CA ALA A 48 -6.74 -6.18 -15.66
C ALA A 48 -5.42 -6.84 -16.11
N CYS A 49 -5.11 -8.05 -15.62
CA CYS A 49 -3.91 -8.81 -15.95
C CYS A 49 -2.58 -8.13 -15.59
N PHE A 50 -2.56 -7.33 -14.51
CA PHE A 50 -1.30 -6.89 -13.91
C PHE A 50 -0.52 -8.09 -13.36
N ASP A 51 0.81 -8.02 -13.43
CA ASP A 51 1.69 -9.09 -12.96
C ASP A 51 1.78 -9.13 -11.43
N TYR A 52 1.92 -7.97 -10.79
CA TYR A 52 2.01 -7.89 -9.33
C TYR A 52 1.63 -6.53 -8.74
N ILE A 53 1.38 -6.56 -7.43
CA ILE A 53 1.20 -5.40 -6.56
C ILE A 53 2.38 -5.36 -5.60
N LEU A 54 3.14 -4.27 -5.61
CA LEU A 54 4.20 -4.01 -4.64
C LEU A 54 3.63 -3.18 -3.49
N LEU A 55 3.70 -3.71 -2.27
CA LEU A 55 3.32 -3.00 -1.06
C LEU A 55 4.59 -2.38 -0.46
N GLU A 56 4.76 -1.09 -0.64
CA GLU A 56 5.84 -0.33 -0.01
C GLU A 56 5.64 -0.25 1.51
N ASP A 57 6.74 -0.29 2.27
CA ASP A 57 6.67 -0.15 3.71
C ASP A 57 7.91 0.52 4.31
N SER A 58 7.70 1.11 5.49
CA SER A 58 8.72 1.67 6.36
C SER A 58 8.23 1.62 7.82
N SER A 59 9.03 1.03 8.71
CA SER A 59 8.76 1.01 10.16
C SER A 59 9.18 2.30 10.89
N TYR A 60 9.55 3.35 10.15
CA TYR A 60 10.08 4.61 10.68
C TYR A 60 9.08 5.77 10.59
N VAL A 61 9.03 6.59 11.64
CA VAL A 61 8.34 7.89 11.66
C VAL A 61 9.38 8.99 11.49
N GLY A 62 9.23 9.82 10.45
CA GLY A 62 10.16 10.89 10.13
C GLY A 62 10.34 11.91 11.26
N GLU A 63 11.60 12.24 11.59
CA GLU A 63 11.94 13.27 12.58
C GLU A 63 13.08 14.21 12.15
N SER A 64 13.82 13.87 11.10
CA SER A 64 15.01 14.63 10.67
C SER A 64 14.70 16.10 10.34
N PHE A 65 13.50 16.38 9.85
CA PHE A 65 13.05 17.75 9.63
C PHE A 65 12.65 18.40 10.96
N GLY A 66 13.44 19.38 11.41
CA GLY A 66 13.17 20.11 12.65
C GLY A 66 13.41 19.30 13.94
N GLY A 67 13.96 18.09 13.85
CA GLY A 67 14.19 17.22 15.01
C GLY A 67 12.89 16.77 15.69
N SER A 68 11.80 16.65 14.94
CA SER A 68 10.46 16.39 15.47
C SER A 68 9.59 15.61 14.49
N THR A 69 8.78 14.71 15.02
CA THR A 69 7.77 13.95 14.26
C THR A 69 6.49 14.74 13.99
N GLU A 70 6.39 15.96 14.52
CA GLU A 70 5.15 16.76 14.51
C GLU A 70 4.53 16.91 13.14
N ILE A 71 5.33 17.23 12.11
CA ILE A 71 4.77 17.42 10.75
C ILE A 71 4.28 16.11 10.15
N TYR A 72 5.01 15.01 10.36
CA TYR A 72 4.65 13.69 9.86
C TYR A 72 3.33 13.22 10.49
N LEU A 73 3.16 13.43 11.79
CA LEU A 73 1.94 13.05 12.51
C LEU A 73 0.76 13.98 12.19
N LYS A 74 0.96 15.31 12.20
CA LYS A 74 -0.13 16.27 11.93
C LYS A 74 -0.66 16.18 10.50
N LYS A 75 0.20 15.85 9.54
CA LYS A 75 -0.13 15.80 8.11
C LYS A 75 -0.25 14.38 7.56
N ALA A 76 -0.10 13.38 8.42
CA ALA A 76 -0.11 11.97 8.06
C ALA A 76 0.82 11.64 6.88
N ILE A 77 2.04 12.18 6.91
CA ILE A 77 3.03 11.95 5.85
C ILE A 77 3.63 10.57 6.09
N ALA A 78 3.32 9.61 5.23
CA ALA A 78 3.83 8.23 5.32
C ALA A 78 3.50 7.51 6.64
N VAL A 79 2.62 8.06 7.49
CA VAL A 79 2.14 7.48 8.75
C VAL A 79 0.71 7.97 9.00
N PRO A 80 -0.17 7.22 9.70
CA PRO A 80 0.01 5.84 10.15
C PRO A 80 0.09 4.83 8.99
N ARG A 81 0.62 3.65 9.28
CA ARG A 81 0.76 2.51 8.34
C ARG A 81 0.16 1.25 8.98
N GLN A 82 -0.37 0.36 8.15
CA GLN A 82 -0.74 -1.01 8.56
C GLN A 82 0.40 -1.98 8.22
N ASP A 83 0.48 -3.12 8.90
CA ASP A 83 1.51 -4.12 8.59
C ASP A 83 1.31 -4.70 7.17
N PRO A 84 2.33 -4.64 6.28
CA PRO A 84 2.20 -5.12 4.90
C PRO A 84 1.99 -6.63 4.80
N SER A 85 2.44 -7.43 5.78
CA SER A 85 2.22 -8.88 5.81
C SER A 85 0.74 -9.22 6.00
N VAL A 86 0.04 -8.47 6.87
CA VAL A 86 -1.39 -8.67 7.15
C VAL A 86 -2.20 -8.28 5.92
N VAL A 87 -1.90 -7.12 5.32
CA VAL A 87 -2.59 -6.67 4.11
C VAL A 87 -2.33 -7.63 2.95
N ALA A 88 -1.09 -8.10 2.77
CA ALA A 88 -0.75 -9.09 1.76
C ALA A 88 -1.54 -10.40 1.95
N ALA A 89 -1.64 -10.91 3.18
CA ALA A 89 -2.42 -12.12 3.47
C ALA A 89 -3.89 -11.96 3.05
N LEU A 90 -4.51 -10.82 3.38
CA LEU A 90 -5.88 -10.53 2.97
C LEU A 90 -6.04 -10.44 1.45
N MET A 91 -5.11 -9.78 0.75
CA MET A 91 -5.13 -9.71 -0.72
C MET A 91 -5.02 -11.10 -1.34
N THR A 92 -4.11 -11.95 -0.85
CA THR A 92 -3.92 -13.30 -1.39
C THR A 92 -5.17 -14.16 -1.29
N GLN A 93 -6.04 -13.91 -0.31
CA GLN A 93 -7.32 -14.62 -0.16
C GLN A 93 -8.30 -14.35 -1.33
N VAL A 94 -8.22 -13.17 -1.97
CA VAL A 94 -9.18 -12.73 -2.99
C VAL A 94 -8.62 -12.75 -4.42
N THR A 95 -7.39 -13.24 -4.58
CA THR A 95 -6.68 -13.34 -5.85
C THR A 95 -6.14 -14.74 -6.09
N SER A 96 -5.84 -15.07 -7.34
CA SER A 96 -5.39 -16.42 -7.74
C SER A 96 -4.18 -16.45 -8.67
N ARG A 97 -3.83 -15.30 -9.29
CA ARG A 97 -2.82 -15.19 -10.34
C ARG A 97 -1.87 -14.00 -10.14
N ILE A 98 -2.37 -12.85 -9.70
CA ILE A 98 -1.53 -11.66 -9.50
C ILE A 98 -0.55 -11.90 -8.34
N GLY A 99 0.71 -11.47 -8.51
CA GLY A 99 1.71 -11.50 -7.45
C GLY A 99 1.43 -10.44 -6.38
N ILE A 100 1.55 -10.82 -5.10
CA ILE A 100 1.46 -9.90 -3.97
C ILE A 100 2.84 -9.83 -3.32
N VAL A 101 3.46 -8.64 -3.35
CA VAL A 101 4.87 -8.46 -2.96
C VAL A 101 4.97 -7.48 -1.79
N PRO A 102 4.95 -7.95 -0.53
CA PRO A 102 5.17 -7.09 0.63
C PRO A 102 6.66 -6.77 0.85
N THR A 103 6.95 -5.52 1.21
CA THR A 103 8.29 -5.10 1.63
C THR A 103 8.51 -5.45 3.11
N PHE A 104 9.64 -6.07 3.44
CA PHE A 104 10.05 -6.35 4.82
C PHE A 104 11.47 -5.84 5.09
N GLY A 105 11.63 -5.13 6.21
CA GLY A 105 12.94 -4.77 6.72
C GLY A 105 13.60 -5.96 7.42
N THR A 106 14.82 -6.29 7.04
CA THR A 106 15.59 -7.43 7.61
C THR A 106 16.00 -7.25 9.08
N TYR A 107 15.68 -6.11 9.69
CA TYR A 107 15.96 -5.80 11.09
C TYR A 107 14.72 -5.94 11.98
N ALA A 108 13.52 -6.05 11.39
CA ALA A 108 12.24 -6.03 12.10
C ALA A 108 11.49 -7.37 12.03
N TYR A 109 11.97 -8.32 11.22
CA TYR A 109 11.42 -9.65 10.98
C TYR A 109 12.54 -10.69 10.97
#